data_AF-A9FP57-F1
#
_entry.id   AF-A9FP57-F1
#
_cell.length_a   1.000
_cell.length_b   1.000
_cell.length_c   1.000
_cell.angle_alpha   90.00
_cell.angle_beta   90.00
_cell.angle_gamma   90.00
#
_symmetry.space_group_name_H-M   'P 1'
#
loop_
_entity.id
_entity.type
_entity.pdbx_description
1 polymer ?
#
loop_
_entity_poly.entity_id
_entity_poly.type
_entity_poly.pdbx_seq_one_letter_code
_entity_poly.pdbx_strand_id
1 'polypeptide(L)'
;MTIDRSKVDLKGRQIEVKLSRAASKVRIKVLGQSGAVLAEEEKPFGGAAAGSPLAVTWSPSSDEPVARIEVYGHDTAGYWAGIAIIPWNVSIPHEEVQFETNSDVIRAPEVPKLEASLQKISEVVAKTSELGKITLFIVGHTDTVGSAEHNLALSRKRARAIAAWFKGRGVKLSIAFEGLGESAPLVKTADQVDEPRNRRVDYILSVEPPRLPSGDASWKAL
;
A
#
# COMPACT_ATOMS: atom_id res chain seq x y z
N MET A 1 -3.50 1.53 21.44
CA MET A 1 -2.19 1.22 20.82
C MET A 1 -2.24 1.62 19.37
N THR A 2 -1.13 2.08 18.80
CA THR A 2 -0.98 2.38 17.38
C THR A 2 0.37 1.85 16.90
N ILE A 3 0.48 1.58 15.60
CA ILE A 3 1.76 1.28 14.95
C ILE A 3 2.01 2.37 13.93
N ASP A 4 3.20 2.95 13.96
CA ASP A 4 3.62 3.86 12.91
C ASP A 4 3.98 3.03 11.68
N ARG A 5 3.02 2.97 10.73
CA ARG A 5 3.20 2.23 9.48
C ARG A 5 4.38 2.76 8.67
N SER A 6 4.78 4.02 8.87
CA SER A 6 5.95 4.64 8.24
C SER A 6 7.30 4.10 8.78
N LYS A 7 7.26 3.37 9.89
CA LYS A 7 8.42 2.79 10.58
C LYS A 7 8.42 1.26 10.62
N VAL A 8 7.57 0.61 9.80
CA VAL A 8 7.63 -0.84 9.58
C VAL A 8 8.77 -1.15 8.61
N ASP A 9 9.83 -1.77 9.12
CA ASP A 9 10.97 -2.26 8.35
C ASP A 9 11.02 -3.80 8.44
N LEU A 10 10.49 -4.46 7.40
CA LEU A 10 10.48 -5.92 7.33
C LEU A 10 11.89 -6.51 7.16
N LYS A 11 12.81 -5.77 6.52
CA LYS A 11 14.17 -6.23 6.25
C LYS A 11 15.06 -6.05 7.47
N GLY A 12 14.98 -4.88 8.11
CA GLY A 12 15.61 -4.59 9.39
C GLY A 12 14.93 -5.26 10.59
N ARG A 13 13.79 -5.93 10.36
CA ARG A 13 13.03 -6.71 11.34
C ARG A 13 12.64 -5.85 12.55
N GLN A 14 12.10 -4.66 12.27
CA GLN A 14 11.74 -3.66 13.27
C GLN A 14 10.39 -3.00 12.95
N ILE A 15 9.62 -2.71 14.00
CA ILE A 15 8.45 -1.82 13.96
C ILE A 15 8.50 -0.81 15.10
N GLU A 16 7.81 0.32 14.95
CA GLU A 16 7.59 1.28 16.03
C GLU A 16 6.13 1.25 16.50
N VAL A 17 5.94 1.04 17.81
CA VAL A 17 4.62 0.92 18.45
C VAL A 17 4.46 2.03 19.49
N LYS A 18 3.25 2.57 19.64
CA LYS A 18 2.90 3.51 20.71
C LYS A 18 1.69 2.99 21.49
N LEU A 19 1.80 2.96 22.82
CA LEU A 19 0.68 2.65 23.70
C LEU A 19 0.08 3.95 24.23
N SER A 20 -1.24 3.99 24.42
CA SER A 20 -1.95 5.13 25.02
C SER A 20 -1.80 5.19 26.54
N ARG A 21 -1.09 4.22 27.13
CA ARG A 21 -0.85 4.04 28.57
C ARG A 21 0.61 3.61 28.76
N ALA A 22 1.13 3.71 29.98
CA ALA A 22 2.51 3.33 30.28
C ALA A 22 2.78 1.86 29.92
N ALA A 23 3.79 1.61 29.10
CA ALA A 23 4.05 0.31 28.50
C ALA A 23 4.89 -0.59 29.40
N SER A 24 4.33 -1.74 29.79
CA SER A 24 5.07 -2.79 30.48
C SER A 24 5.90 -3.59 29.49
N LYS A 25 5.26 -4.08 28.44
CA LYS A 25 5.87 -4.97 27.44
C LYS A 25 5.10 -4.96 26.12
N VAL A 26 5.75 -5.41 25.05
CA VAL A 26 5.11 -5.72 23.76
C VAL A 26 5.46 -7.14 23.35
N ARG A 27 4.44 -7.95 23.06
CA ARG A 27 4.60 -9.26 22.41
C ARG A 27 4.41 -9.08 20.90
N ILE A 28 5.31 -9.66 20.12
CA ILE A 28 5.24 -9.71 18.66
C ILE A 28 5.18 -11.16 18.20
N LYS A 29 4.30 -11.45 17.25
CA LYS A 29 4.21 -12.73 16.57
C LYS A 29 4.24 -12.51 15.06
N VAL A 30 5.20 -13.11 14.38
CA VAL A 30 5.43 -12.96 12.95
C VAL A 30 5.14 -14.29 12.26
N LEU A 31 4.26 -14.28 11.26
CA LEU A 31 3.92 -15.44 10.45
C LEU A 31 4.45 -15.26 9.02
N GLY A 32 4.97 -16.34 8.46
CA GLY A 32 5.40 -16.44 7.06
C GLY A 32 4.23 -16.74 6.11
N GLN A 33 4.49 -16.66 4.81
CA GLN A 33 3.51 -16.96 3.74
C GLN A 33 2.94 -18.38 3.77
N SER A 34 3.69 -19.35 4.28
CA SER A 34 3.26 -20.73 4.52
C SER A 34 2.37 -20.87 5.76
N GLY A 35 2.26 -19.82 6.59
CA GLY A 35 1.64 -19.87 7.91
C GLY A 35 2.60 -20.27 9.05
N ALA A 36 3.86 -20.57 8.75
CA ALA A 36 4.87 -20.86 9.77
C ALA A 36 5.09 -19.66 10.71
N VAL A 37 5.28 -19.93 12.00
CA VAL A 37 5.67 -18.89 12.97
C VAL A 37 7.16 -18.61 12.81
N LEU A 38 7.48 -17.44 12.25
CA LEU A 38 8.86 -17.00 12.04
C LEU A 38 9.45 -16.46 13.35
N ALA A 39 8.68 -15.73 14.14
CA ALA A 39 9.11 -15.26 15.45
C ALA A 39 7.90 -15.13 16.39
N GLU A 40 8.10 -15.42 17.68
CA GLU A 40 7.14 -15.12 18.74
C GLU A 40 7.94 -14.69 19.97
N GLU A 41 7.97 -13.38 20.22
CA GLU A 41 8.89 -12.76 21.18
C GLU A 41 8.19 -11.72 22.05
N GLU A 42 8.74 -11.48 23.23
CA GLU A 42 8.29 -10.46 24.16
C GLU A 42 9.43 -9.48 24.45
N LYS A 43 9.14 -8.18 24.32
CA LYS A 43 10.09 -7.10 24.60
C LYS A 43 9.61 -6.29 25.82
N PRO A 44 10.36 -6.23 26.92
CA PRO A 44 10.02 -5.41 28.07
C PRO A 44 10.34 -3.93 27.79
N PHE A 45 9.51 -3.03 28.30
CA PHE A 45 9.68 -1.58 28.18
C PHE A 45 9.65 -0.84 29.52
N GLY A 46 9.59 -1.57 30.65
CA GLY A 46 9.88 -1.02 31.98
C GLY A 46 8.96 0.11 32.45
N GLY A 47 7.75 0.22 31.90
CA GLY A 47 6.83 1.31 32.23
C GLY A 47 7.08 2.59 31.43
N ALA A 48 7.65 2.48 30.21
CA ALA A 48 7.82 3.62 29.30
C ALA A 48 6.52 4.43 29.19
N ALA A 49 6.64 5.77 29.20
CA ALA A 49 5.49 6.66 29.30
C ALA A 49 4.48 6.46 28.14
N ALA A 50 3.22 6.82 28.39
CA ALA A 50 2.19 6.81 27.36
C ALA A 50 2.63 7.68 26.16
N GLY A 51 2.44 7.15 24.94
CA GLY A 51 2.82 7.81 23.70
C GLY A 51 4.30 7.72 23.32
N SER A 52 5.17 7.19 24.20
CA SER A 52 6.58 6.97 23.86
C SER A 52 6.71 5.99 22.67
N PRO A 53 7.58 6.29 21.69
CA PRO A 53 7.87 5.36 20.61
C PRO A 53 8.64 4.14 21.15
N LEU A 54 8.13 2.94 20.88
CA LEU A 54 8.71 1.68 21.31
C LEU A 54 9.19 0.92 20.08
N ALA A 55 10.52 0.81 19.92
CA ALA A 55 11.12 -0.01 18.87
C ALA A 55 11.01 -1.50 19.26
N VAL A 56 10.29 -2.27 18.47
CA VAL A 56 10.13 -3.72 18.66
C VAL A 56 10.82 -4.42 17.51
N THR A 57 11.82 -5.22 17.84
CA THR A 57 12.56 -6.05 16.87
C THR A 57 12.23 -7.52 17.03
N TRP A 58 12.48 -8.32 16.01
CA TRP A 58 12.34 -9.78 16.07
C TRP A 58 13.48 -10.50 15.35
N SER A 59 13.73 -11.74 15.77
CA SER A 59 14.71 -12.66 15.20
C SER A 59 13.98 -13.83 14.54
N PRO A 60 13.73 -13.80 13.22
CA PRO A 60 12.99 -14.85 12.55
C PRO A 60 13.80 -16.14 12.46
N SER A 61 13.09 -17.27 12.52
CA SER A 61 13.62 -18.63 12.41
C SER A 61 14.00 -19.02 10.97
N SER A 62 13.55 -18.25 9.97
CA SER A 62 13.90 -18.42 8.56
C SER A 62 13.82 -17.08 7.80
N ASP A 63 14.29 -17.05 6.55
CA ASP A 63 14.17 -15.89 5.65
C ASP A 63 12.88 -15.91 4.82
N GLU A 64 11.88 -16.69 5.23
CA GLU A 64 10.57 -16.71 4.58
C GLU A 64 9.92 -15.31 4.62
N PRO A 65 9.30 -14.85 3.52
CA PRO A 65 8.61 -13.57 3.51
C PRO A 65 7.49 -13.49 4.56
N VAL A 66 7.41 -12.35 5.25
CA VAL A 66 6.38 -12.10 6.26
C VAL A 66 5.00 -11.96 5.60
N ALA A 67 4.04 -12.76 6.06
CA ALA A 67 2.64 -12.63 5.68
C ALA A 67 1.83 -11.79 6.67
N ARG A 68 2.15 -11.90 7.97
CA ARG A 68 1.38 -11.24 9.03
C ARG A 68 2.25 -10.98 10.25
N ILE A 69 2.06 -9.81 10.85
CA ILE A 69 2.68 -9.42 12.13
C ILE A 69 1.55 -9.11 13.10
N GLU A 70 1.50 -9.81 14.21
CA GLU A 70 0.59 -9.52 15.31
C GLU A 70 1.37 -8.91 16.46
N VAL A 71 0.87 -7.79 16.97
CA VAL A 71 1.52 -7.01 18.02
C VAL A 71 0.53 -6.86 19.16
N TYR A 72 0.97 -7.15 20.37
CA TYR A 72 0.16 -7.06 21.58
C TYR A 72 0.92 -6.22 22.60
N GLY A 73 0.45 -4.99 22.84
CA GLY A 73 1.02 -4.10 23.84
C GLY A 73 0.31 -4.28 25.17
N HIS A 74 1.07 -4.49 26.25
CA HIS A 74 0.56 -4.58 27.62
C HIS A 74 0.99 -3.35 28.43
N ASP A 75 0.07 -2.80 29.21
CA ASP A 75 0.36 -1.70 30.13
C ASP A 75 0.82 -2.21 31.51
N THR A 76 1.23 -1.29 32.38
CA THR A 76 1.67 -1.60 33.76
C THR A 76 0.55 -2.05 34.70
N ALA A 77 -0.72 -1.93 34.29
CA ALA A 77 -1.89 -2.37 35.04
C ALA A 77 -2.44 -3.73 34.54
N GLY A 78 -1.79 -4.36 33.56
CA GLY A 78 -2.17 -5.66 33.00
C GLY A 78 -3.19 -5.61 31.87
N TYR A 79 -3.63 -4.42 31.43
CA TYR A 79 -4.45 -4.28 30.23
C TYR A 79 -3.61 -4.49 28.98
N TRP A 80 -4.24 -5.01 27.92
CA TRP A 80 -3.57 -5.21 26.65
C TRP A 80 -4.43 -4.74 25.47
N ALA A 81 -3.75 -4.43 24.36
CA ALA A 81 -4.38 -4.16 23.07
C ALA A 81 -3.59 -4.86 21.96
N GLY A 82 -4.29 -5.41 20.98
CA GLY A 82 -3.71 -6.13 19.84
C GLY A 82 -3.94 -5.40 18.51
N ILE A 83 -2.94 -5.42 17.62
CA ILE A 83 -3.06 -4.98 16.23
C ILE A 83 -2.36 -6.00 15.35
N ALA A 84 -2.96 -6.34 14.21
CA ALA A 84 -2.32 -7.11 13.15
C ALA A 84 -1.96 -6.20 11.96
N ILE A 85 -0.79 -6.45 11.37
CA ILE A 85 -0.32 -5.87 10.12
C ILE A 85 -0.20 -7.01 9.12
N ILE A 86 -0.73 -6.78 7.92
CA ILE A 86 -0.62 -7.71 6.81
C ILE A 86 0.14 -6.95 5.72
N PRO A 87 1.49 -7.07 5.68
CA PRO A 87 2.33 -6.30 4.76
C PRO A 87 2.30 -6.87 3.33
N TRP A 88 1.20 -7.52 2.95
CA TRP A 88 1.00 -8.06 1.62
C TRP A 88 0.49 -6.97 0.68
N ASN A 89 1.20 -6.79 -0.42
CA ASN A 89 0.76 -6.03 -1.57
C ASN A 89 1.28 -6.70 -2.85
N VAL A 90 0.56 -6.49 -3.94
CA VAL A 90 0.94 -7.01 -5.25
C VAL A 90 0.56 -6.00 -6.34
N SER A 91 1.53 -5.67 -7.18
CA SER A 91 1.28 -4.90 -8.40
C SER A 91 0.70 -5.82 -9.47
N ILE A 92 -0.32 -5.35 -10.19
CA ILE A 92 -0.96 -6.09 -11.29
C ILE A 92 -0.32 -5.66 -12.62
N PRO A 93 0.44 -6.54 -13.29
CA PRO A 93 1.03 -6.21 -14.59
C PRO A 93 -0.07 -6.06 -15.64
N HIS A 94 -0.03 -4.99 -16.41
CA HIS A 94 -1.04 -4.67 -17.42
C HIS A 94 -0.46 -3.84 -18.56
N GLU A 95 -1.26 -3.65 -19.60
CA GLU A 95 -0.96 -2.72 -20.67
C GLU A 95 -1.54 -1.35 -20.34
N GLU A 96 -0.73 -0.30 -20.54
CA GLU A 96 -1.12 1.06 -20.20
C GLU A 96 -2.29 1.57 -21.05
N VAL A 97 -3.29 2.14 -20.38
CA VAL A 97 -4.40 2.87 -21.02
C VAL A 97 -3.87 4.17 -21.58
N GLN A 98 -4.05 4.36 -22.89
CA GLN A 98 -3.64 5.57 -23.58
C GLN A 98 -4.75 6.61 -23.53
N PHE A 99 -4.41 7.80 -23.05
CA PHE A 99 -5.30 8.95 -23.01
C PHE A 99 -4.89 9.95 -24.09
N GLU A 100 -5.88 10.62 -24.66
CA GLU A 100 -5.61 11.82 -25.46
C GLU A 100 -4.93 12.91 -24.59
N THR A 101 -4.25 13.84 -25.26
CA THR A 101 -3.57 14.95 -24.59
C THR A 101 -4.55 15.71 -23.70
N ASN A 102 -4.16 15.92 -22.44
CA ASN A 102 -4.97 16.57 -21.40
C ASN A 102 -6.35 15.94 -21.13
N SER A 103 -6.51 14.66 -21.48
CA SER A 103 -7.77 13.91 -21.26
C SER A 103 -7.62 12.83 -20.19
N ASP A 104 -8.74 12.55 -19.53
CA ASP A 104 -9.00 11.40 -18.66
C ASP A 104 -10.10 10.47 -19.23
N VAL A 105 -10.50 10.69 -20.49
CA VAL A 105 -11.52 9.87 -21.15
C VAL A 105 -10.93 8.55 -21.61
N ILE A 106 -11.48 7.44 -21.11
CA ILE A 106 -11.16 6.08 -21.57
C ILE A 106 -11.92 5.82 -22.87
N ARG A 107 -11.19 5.69 -23.98
CA ARG A 107 -11.78 5.42 -25.29
C ARG A 107 -12.05 3.94 -25.49
N ALA A 108 -12.96 3.62 -26.41
CA ALA A 108 -13.33 2.23 -26.72
C ALA A 108 -12.15 1.30 -27.05
N PRO A 109 -11.10 1.72 -27.80
CA PRO A 109 -9.94 0.86 -28.07
C PRO A 109 -9.10 0.50 -26.83
N GLU A 110 -9.22 1.27 -25.74
CA GLU A 110 -8.47 1.03 -24.50
C GLU A 110 -9.21 0.06 -23.55
N VAL A 111 -10.51 -0.15 -23.76
CA VAL A 111 -11.35 -1.00 -22.91
C VAL A 111 -10.82 -2.44 -22.78
N PRO A 112 -10.36 -3.11 -23.86
CA PRO A 112 -9.82 -4.48 -23.73
C PRO A 112 -8.65 -4.60 -22.74
N LYS A 113 -7.80 -3.56 -22.61
CA LYS A 113 -6.67 -3.55 -21.66
C LYS A 113 -7.16 -3.55 -20.20
N LEU A 114 -8.24 -2.81 -19.94
CA LEU A 114 -8.88 -2.77 -18.63
C LEU A 114 -9.61 -4.08 -18.31
N GLU A 115 -10.26 -4.70 -19.30
CA GLU A 115 -10.88 -6.02 -19.12
C GLU A 115 -9.83 -7.11 -18.80
N ALA A 116 -8.70 -7.11 -19.50
CA ALA A 116 -7.58 -8.02 -19.18
C ALA A 116 -7.03 -7.78 -17.77
N SER A 117 -6.95 -6.52 -17.34
CA SER A 117 -6.53 -6.15 -15.98
C SER A 117 -7.53 -6.61 -14.93
N LEU A 118 -8.84 -6.46 -15.20
CA LEU A 118 -9.91 -6.91 -14.33
C LEU A 118 -9.88 -8.43 -14.10
N GLN A 119 -9.58 -9.20 -15.15
CA GLN A 119 -9.41 -10.64 -15.03
C GLN A 119 -8.26 -10.98 -14.07
N LYS A 120 -7.09 -10.38 -14.25
CA LYS A 120 -5.91 -10.58 -13.37
C LYS A 120 -6.21 -10.18 -11.92
N ILE A 121 -6.86 -9.04 -11.72
CA ILE A 121 -7.31 -8.59 -10.39
C ILE A 121 -8.18 -9.67 -9.74
N SER A 122 -9.16 -10.19 -10.48
CA SER A 122 -10.10 -11.20 -9.98
C SER A 122 -9.39 -12.51 -9.60
N GLU A 123 -8.44 -12.96 -10.43
CA GLU A 123 -7.63 -14.16 -10.18
C GLU A 123 -6.78 -14.03 -8.91
N VAL A 124 -6.15 -12.87 -8.71
CA VAL A 124 -5.33 -12.62 -7.51
C VAL A 124 -6.19 -12.55 -6.26
N VAL A 125 -7.33 -11.86 -6.31
CA VAL A 125 -8.28 -11.75 -5.18
C VAL A 125 -8.82 -13.12 -4.77
N ALA A 126 -9.17 -13.98 -5.75
CA ALA A 126 -9.67 -15.32 -5.48
C ALA A 126 -8.65 -16.19 -4.72
N LYS A 127 -7.35 -15.96 -4.93
CA LYS A 127 -6.25 -16.69 -4.28
C LYS A 127 -5.81 -16.11 -2.93
N THR A 128 -6.42 -15.02 -2.48
CA THR A 128 -5.95 -14.23 -1.33
C THR A 128 -7.08 -13.80 -0.39
N SER A 129 -8.24 -14.45 -0.50
CA SER A 129 -9.45 -14.09 0.23
C SER A 129 -9.31 -14.11 1.75
N GLU A 130 -8.38 -14.92 2.25
CA GLU A 130 -8.06 -15.13 3.66
C GLU A 130 -7.17 -14.03 4.27
N LEU A 131 -6.58 -13.14 3.44
CA LEU A 131 -5.74 -12.03 3.91
C LEU A 131 -6.57 -10.87 4.49
N GLY A 132 -7.90 -10.95 4.44
CA GLY A 132 -8.81 -9.94 4.96
C GLY A 132 -9.30 -8.97 3.88
N LYS A 133 -9.56 -7.71 4.25
CA LYS A 133 -10.19 -6.74 3.35
C LYS A 133 -9.16 -6.14 2.38
N ILE A 134 -9.03 -6.75 1.21
CA ILE A 134 -8.19 -6.24 0.12
C ILE A 134 -8.82 -4.98 -0.50
N THR A 135 -7.97 -4.00 -0.80
CA THR A 135 -8.30 -2.77 -1.52
C THR A 135 -7.48 -2.71 -2.81
N LEU A 136 -8.11 -2.27 -3.90
CA LEU A 136 -7.43 -1.93 -5.15
C LEU A 136 -7.01 -0.46 -5.11
N PHE A 137 -5.71 -0.22 -5.13
CA PHE A 137 -5.09 1.09 -5.19
C PHE A 137 -4.66 1.40 -6.62
N ILE A 138 -5.03 2.58 -7.11
CA ILE A 138 -4.76 3.03 -8.49
C ILE A 138 -3.97 4.34 -8.44
N VAL A 139 -2.77 4.34 -9.03
CA VAL A 139 -1.86 5.49 -8.96
C VAL A 139 -1.56 6.01 -10.35
N GLY A 140 -1.96 7.25 -10.65
CA GLY A 140 -1.65 7.87 -11.93
C GLY A 140 -0.31 8.59 -11.93
N HIS A 141 0.39 8.55 -13.06
CA HIS A 141 1.64 9.27 -13.30
C HIS A 141 1.59 10.08 -14.60
N THR A 142 2.47 11.07 -14.71
CA THR A 142 2.74 11.80 -15.95
C THR A 142 4.23 11.82 -16.25
N ASP A 143 4.57 12.20 -17.48
CA ASP A 143 5.88 12.72 -17.84
C ASP A 143 6.07 14.14 -17.30
N THR A 144 7.22 14.76 -17.63
CA THR A 144 7.62 16.08 -17.14
C THR A 144 7.15 17.23 -18.02
N VAL A 145 6.24 16.98 -18.97
CA VAL A 145 5.70 18.01 -19.86
C VAL A 145 4.55 18.73 -19.16
N GLY A 146 4.57 20.07 -19.15
CA GLY A 146 3.58 20.89 -18.44
C GLY A 146 4.01 21.25 -17.02
N SER A 147 3.12 21.88 -16.23
CA SER A 147 3.44 22.23 -14.84
C SER A 147 3.19 21.08 -13.88
N ALA A 148 3.94 21.01 -12.79
CA ALA A 148 3.79 20.00 -11.74
C ALA A 148 2.34 19.95 -11.19
N GLU A 149 1.70 21.10 -10.97
CA GLU A 149 0.33 21.17 -10.46
C GLU A 149 -0.68 20.60 -11.46
N HIS A 150 -0.51 20.91 -12.74
CA HIS A 150 -1.34 20.38 -13.82
C HIS A 150 -1.16 18.86 -13.93
N ASN A 151 0.08 18.40 -13.91
CA ASN A 151 0.45 16.98 -13.97
C ASN A 151 -0.11 16.19 -12.79
N LEU A 152 -0.07 16.76 -11.59
CA LEU A 152 -0.68 16.17 -10.39
C LEU A 152 -2.21 16.06 -10.52
N ALA A 153 -2.87 17.11 -11.01
CA ALA A 153 -4.31 17.11 -11.22
C ALA A 153 -4.74 16.11 -12.32
N LEU A 154 -4.01 16.07 -13.43
CA LEU A 154 -4.30 15.21 -14.58
C LEU A 154 -4.11 13.73 -14.25
N SER A 155 -2.98 13.36 -13.65
CA SER A 155 -2.72 11.98 -13.21
C SER A 155 -3.80 11.47 -12.26
N ARG A 156 -4.25 12.31 -11.32
CA ARG A 156 -5.33 11.97 -10.38
C ARG A 156 -6.67 11.77 -11.09
N LYS A 157 -7.02 12.60 -12.07
CA LYS A 157 -8.25 12.43 -12.88
C LYS A 157 -8.23 11.11 -13.64
N ARG A 158 -7.10 10.77 -14.28
CA ARG A 158 -6.92 9.49 -14.99
C ARG A 158 -7.06 8.29 -14.05
N ALA A 159 -6.41 8.34 -12.88
CA ALA A 159 -6.55 7.29 -11.86
C ALA A 159 -8.00 7.12 -11.40
N ARG A 160 -8.73 8.23 -11.20
CA ARG A 160 -10.16 8.22 -10.86
C ARG A 160 -11.02 7.63 -11.98
N ALA A 161 -10.76 7.97 -13.23
CA ALA A 161 -11.51 7.46 -14.38
C ALA A 161 -11.39 5.93 -14.48
N ILE A 162 -10.18 5.40 -14.30
CA ILE A 162 -9.94 3.95 -14.28
C ILE A 162 -10.60 3.29 -13.07
N ALA A 163 -10.51 3.91 -11.89
CA ALA A 163 -11.20 3.44 -10.68
C ALA A 163 -12.72 3.32 -10.90
N ALA A 164 -13.34 4.35 -11.50
CA ALA A 164 -14.76 4.36 -11.84
C ALA A 164 -15.11 3.28 -12.87
N TRP A 165 -14.27 3.07 -13.88
CA TRP A 165 -14.46 2.00 -14.85
C TRP A 165 -14.48 0.62 -14.18
N PHE A 166 -13.48 0.31 -13.34
CA PHE A 166 -13.42 -0.96 -12.62
C PHE A 166 -14.63 -1.17 -11.71
N LYS A 167 -15.05 -0.11 -11.00
CA LYS A 167 -16.23 -0.16 -10.14
C LYS A 167 -17.49 -0.47 -10.94
N GLY A 168 -17.68 0.22 -12.08
CA GLY A 168 -18.81 0.00 -12.99
C GLY A 168 -18.83 -1.39 -13.61
N ARG A 169 -17.67 -2.04 -13.75
CA ARG A 169 -17.54 -3.40 -14.30
C ARG A 169 -17.64 -4.52 -13.25
N GLY A 170 -18.00 -4.18 -12.01
CA GLY A 170 -18.35 -5.16 -10.97
C GLY A 170 -17.24 -5.51 -9.98
N VAL A 171 -16.15 -4.73 -9.91
CA VAL A 171 -15.17 -4.89 -8.83
C VAL A 171 -15.84 -4.63 -7.48
N LYS A 172 -15.91 -5.70 -6.66
CA LYS A 172 -16.53 -5.66 -5.32
C LYS A 172 -15.58 -5.13 -4.24
N LEU A 173 -14.29 -5.09 -4.51
CA LEU A 173 -13.29 -4.53 -3.60
C LEU A 173 -13.57 -3.05 -3.31
N SER A 174 -13.02 -2.58 -2.19
CA SER A 174 -12.77 -1.14 -2.03
C SER A 174 -11.76 -0.69 -3.09
N ILE A 175 -11.95 0.49 -3.64
CA ILE A 175 -11.03 1.10 -4.60
C ILE A 175 -10.60 2.45 -4.04
N ALA A 176 -9.30 2.70 -4.03
CA ALA A 176 -8.72 3.98 -3.69
C ALA A 176 -7.80 4.44 -4.83
N PHE A 177 -7.70 5.74 -5.03
CA PHE A 177 -6.88 6.31 -6.09
C PHE A 177 -6.09 7.54 -5.64
N GLU A 178 -4.97 7.78 -6.31
CA GLU A 178 -4.17 9.00 -6.16
C GLU A 178 -3.45 9.31 -7.48
N GLY A 179 -3.03 10.57 -7.66
CA GLY A 179 -2.09 10.97 -8.71
C GLY A 179 -0.77 11.42 -8.09
N LEU A 180 0.35 11.06 -8.73
CA LEU A 180 1.69 11.52 -8.36
C LEU A 180 2.26 12.56 -9.35
N GLY A 181 1.55 12.85 -10.44
CA GLY A 181 2.08 13.66 -11.53
C GLY A 181 3.45 13.15 -11.98
N GLU A 182 4.40 14.07 -12.08
CA GLU A 182 5.78 13.82 -12.49
C GLU A 182 6.74 13.50 -11.34
N SER A 183 6.24 13.45 -10.09
CA SER A 183 7.10 13.29 -8.89
C SER A 183 7.69 11.88 -8.70
N ALA A 184 7.18 10.89 -9.44
CA ALA A 184 7.64 9.50 -9.39
C ALA A 184 7.79 8.92 -10.81
N PRO A 185 8.73 9.44 -11.62
CA PRO A 185 8.93 8.98 -13.00
C PRO A 185 9.53 7.56 -12.99
N LEU A 186 9.13 6.75 -13.96
CA LEU A 186 9.73 5.44 -14.20
C LEU A 186 11.12 5.60 -14.82
N VAL A 187 11.23 6.52 -15.77
CA VAL A 187 12.48 6.94 -16.41
C VAL A 187 12.74 8.38 -16.01
N LYS A 188 13.84 8.62 -15.29
CA LYS A 188 14.21 9.98 -14.88
C LYS A 188 14.59 10.80 -16.12
N THR A 189 13.87 11.90 -16.33
CA THR A 189 14.09 12.83 -17.43
C THR A 189 14.29 14.25 -16.90
N ALA A 190 14.77 15.16 -17.76
CA ALA A 190 14.76 16.59 -17.46
C ALA A 190 13.32 17.14 -17.51
N ASP A 191 13.14 18.39 -17.07
CA ASP A 191 11.88 19.10 -17.22
C ASP A 191 11.49 19.25 -18.71
N GLN A 192 10.19 19.24 -18.99
CA GLN A 192 9.60 19.35 -20.33
C GLN A 192 10.00 18.26 -21.34
N VAL A 193 10.32 17.05 -20.86
CA VAL A 193 10.66 15.90 -21.72
C VAL A 193 9.46 14.99 -21.86
N ASP A 194 9.03 14.77 -23.11
CA ASP A 194 8.03 13.75 -23.43
C ASP A 194 8.63 12.35 -23.25
N GLU A 195 8.11 11.62 -22.29
CA GLU A 195 8.49 10.23 -22.01
C GLU A 195 7.21 9.40 -21.80
N PRO A 196 6.68 8.77 -22.87
CA PRO A 196 5.43 8.02 -22.81
C PRO A 196 5.42 6.92 -21.73
N ARG A 197 6.58 6.34 -21.39
CA ARG A 197 6.67 5.32 -20.32
C ARG A 197 6.39 5.89 -18.93
N ASN A 198 6.51 7.20 -18.75
CA ASN A 198 6.15 7.88 -17.50
C ASN A 198 4.64 8.15 -17.40
N ARG A 199 3.91 8.16 -18.53
CA ARG A 199 2.45 8.34 -18.60
C ARG A 199 1.72 7.01 -18.30
N ARG A 200 1.93 6.48 -17.10
CA ARG A 200 1.45 5.15 -16.66
C ARG A 200 0.45 5.23 -15.52
N VAL A 201 -0.22 4.12 -15.24
CA VAL A 201 -1.08 3.97 -14.06
C VAL A 201 -0.77 2.67 -13.33
N ASP A 202 -0.33 2.72 -12.07
CA ASP A 202 -0.05 1.52 -11.31
C ASP A 202 -1.34 0.96 -10.65
N TYR A 203 -1.56 -0.35 -10.75
CA TYR A 203 -2.63 -1.08 -10.05
C TYR A 203 -2.02 -1.95 -8.95
N ILE A 204 -2.41 -1.72 -7.70
CA ILE A 204 -1.83 -2.40 -6.54
C ILE A 204 -2.97 -2.98 -5.70
N LEU A 205 -2.99 -4.29 -5.51
CA LEU A 205 -3.85 -4.91 -4.49
C LEU A 205 -3.10 -4.96 -3.18
N SER A 206 -3.74 -4.50 -2.11
CA SER A 206 -3.12 -4.51 -0.77
C SER A 206 -4.19 -4.51 0.31
N VAL A 207 -3.86 -5.08 1.47
CA VAL A 207 -4.72 -4.99 2.67
C VAL A 207 -4.60 -3.62 3.32
N GLU A 208 -3.42 -2.99 3.20
CA GLU A 208 -3.12 -1.69 3.77
C GLU A 208 -2.76 -0.68 2.67
N PRO A 209 -2.95 0.63 2.89
CA PRO A 209 -2.49 1.63 1.93
C PRO A 209 -1.01 1.44 1.58
N PRO A 210 -0.65 1.20 0.31
CA PRO A 210 0.74 1.03 -0.06
C PRO A 210 1.47 2.37 0.10
N ARG A 211 2.75 2.29 0.43
CA ARG A 211 3.61 3.47 0.42
C ARG A 211 3.98 3.80 -1.00
N LEU A 212 3.83 5.07 -1.37
CA LEU A 212 4.25 5.54 -2.67
C LEU A 212 5.71 6.00 -2.63
N PRO A 213 6.44 5.94 -3.75
CA PRO A 213 7.83 6.42 -3.80
C PRO A 213 7.99 7.89 -3.39
N SER A 214 6.96 8.70 -3.60
CA SER A 214 6.91 10.13 -3.22
C SER A 214 6.67 10.36 -1.72
N GLY A 215 6.42 9.32 -0.92
CA GLY A 215 6.07 9.41 0.50
C GLY A 215 4.58 9.15 0.78
N ASP A 216 4.02 9.88 1.75
CA ASP A 216 2.64 9.69 2.19
C ASP A 216 1.65 10.13 1.10
N ALA A 217 0.73 9.25 0.76
CA ALA A 217 -0.30 9.47 -0.25
C ALA A 217 -1.63 9.84 0.39
N SER A 218 -2.31 10.85 -0.16
CA SER A 218 -3.65 11.25 0.27
C SER A 218 -4.72 10.45 -0.47
N TRP A 219 -4.70 9.13 -0.26
CA TRP A 219 -5.60 8.18 -0.92
C TRP A 219 -7.06 8.63 -0.87
N LYS A 220 -7.69 8.68 -2.04
CA LYS A 220 -9.10 9.05 -2.19
C LYS A 220 -9.90 7.77 -2.40
N ALA A 221 -10.89 7.55 -1.54
CA ALA A 221 -11.88 6.50 -1.79
C ALA A 221 -12.76 6.90 -2.98
N LEU A 222 -13.13 5.92 -3.79
CA LEU A 222 -14.14 6.06 -4.83
C LEU A 222 -15.56 5.84 -4.28
#